data_AF-H2ATB6-F1
#
_entry.id   AF-H2ATB6-F1
#
_cell.length_a   1.000
_cell.length_b   1.000
_cell.length_c   1.000
_cell.angle_alpha   90.00
_cell.angle_beta   90.00
_cell.angle_gamma   90.00
#
_symmetry.space_group_name_H-M   'P 1'
#
loop_
_entity.id
_entity.type
_entity.pdbx_description
1 polymer ?
#
loop_
_entity_poly.entity_id
_entity_poly.type
_entity_poly.pdbx_seq_one_letter_code
_entity_poly.pdbx_strand_id
1 'polypeptide(L)'
;MDEEDLSVTNAMGRVYSSASHAFEVQARDIDDDEDDEDEVDYKEDGDAIDRGLFSKKFRNDHLKKILLRFLIVSLILACVCISVCSIYWGATYKTSKFYHKINIVAVIEDDNITMSQNDIHSYTSLNANLPGIIENSAKGTWHMYNTSQFMQRYNLTSTQEISPRLLKLIYDEDYWFALHAKPNVTERIIASLSSSNSSLQFQSQKFYDIIYESARDGSSLKSQMLIVMTDLFTTFQTFYTDQYLPSLIQNLTINGDGRLQVHSSMNWATVGNFAANYIDYRPFYDRNLLAPLQVGLIFSLILTVFQLSLFGALHAEIARYLGLKHTILYRLVMSWTTYLFLSLYFCTISAIFQIDFTLAFGKAGFIVYWMTMWLVMTAVGGANENVLNILVAGYPEFLSLWLMSWIILNISPSFYPMVLTSNFYRYGYMMPLYNAVALFKVIFLDVSKRNMGRNYGVLIAWIVLNSVLLPITIKLGEYFRKKRA
;
A
#
# COMPACT_ATOMS: atom_id res chain seq x y z
N MET A 1 25.58 31.88 1.36
CA MET A 1 24.21 31.37 1.38
C MET A 1 23.42 31.91 0.19
N ASP A 2 23.50 31.38 -1.03
CA ASP A 2 24.61 30.78 -1.79
C ASP A 2 24.23 30.89 -3.28
N GLU A 3 25.18 31.27 -4.14
CA GLU A 3 25.03 31.38 -5.61
C GLU A 3 24.68 30.03 -6.28
N GLU A 4 24.74 28.93 -5.54
CA GLU A 4 24.37 27.58 -5.99
C GLU A 4 22.87 27.43 -6.25
N ASP A 5 21.99 28.07 -5.46
CA ASP A 5 20.53 27.99 -5.61
C ASP A 5 20.02 28.70 -6.89
N LEU A 6 20.70 29.75 -7.33
CA LEU A 6 20.39 30.45 -8.58
C LEU A 6 20.80 29.66 -9.83
N SER A 7 21.78 28.76 -9.71
CA SER A 7 22.23 27.90 -10.82
C SER A 7 21.25 26.74 -11.09
N VAL A 8 20.69 26.14 -10.02
CA VAL A 8 19.74 25.03 -10.09
C VAL A 8 18.37 25.50 -10.61
N THR A 9 17.95 26.70 -10.21
CA THR A 9 16.70 27.32 -10.68
C THR A 9 16.79 27.68 -12.18
N ASN A 10 17.95 28.15 -12.64
CA ASN A 10 18.21 28.41 -14.07
C ASN A 10 18.33 27.12 -14.91
N ALA A 11 18.85 26.03 -14.34
CA ALA A 11 18.91 24.74 -15.01
C ALA A 11 17.52 24.09 -15.18
N MET A 12 16.65 24.15 -14.16
CA MET A 12 15.26 23.67 -14.26
C MET A 12 14.42 24.51 -15.24
N GLY A 13 14.63 25.83 -15.29
CA GLY A 13 13.97 26.71 -16.26
C GLY A 13 14.33 26.39 -17.72
N ARG A 14 15.60 26.01 -17.98
CA ARG A 14 16.06 25.57 -19.31
C ARG A 14 15.50 24.21 -19.72
N VAL A 15 15.30 23.29 -18.79
CA VAL A 15 14.71 21.97 -19.08
C VAL A 15 13.22 22.10 -19.42
N TYR A 16 12.46 22.90 -18.67
CA TYR A 16 11.05 23.19 -18.97
C TYR A 16 10.88 23.96 -20.29
N SER A 17 11.75 24.94 -20.56
CA SER A 17 11.77 25.66 -21.83
C SER A 17 12.16 24.74 -23.00
N SER A 18 13.11 23.81 -22.84
CA SER A 18 13.45 22.85 -23.90
C SER A 18 12.33 21.86 -24.19
N ALA A 19 11.59 21.42 -23.17
CA ALA A 19 10.47 20.50 -23.32
C ALA A 19 9.25 21.19 -23.96
N SER A 20 8.99 22.47 -23.64
CA SER A 20 7.94 23.25 -24.31
C SER A 20 8.34 23.62 -25.74
N HIS A 21 9.61 23.98 -25.96
CA HIS A 21 10.13 24.37 -27.27
C HIS A 21 10.28 23.18 -28.22
N ALA A 22 10.57 21.98 -27.71
CA ALA A 22 10.50 20.74 -28.49
C ALA A 22 9.05 20.37 -28.87
N PHE A 23 8.07 20.75 -28.05
CA PHE A 23 6.64 20.56 -28.35
C PHE A 23 6.11 21.62 -29.33
N GLU A 24 6.67 22.84 -29.33
CA GLU A 24 6.31 23.95 -30.22
C GLU A 24 6.96 23.85 -31.60
N VAL A 25 8.21 23.36 -31.69
CA VAL A 25 8.92 23.15 -32.97
C VAL A 25 8.22 22.06 -33.79
N GLN A 26 7.63 21.05 -33.14
CA GLN A 26 6.87 20.00 -33.82
C GLN A 26 5.56 20.50 -34.48
N ALA A 27 5.13 21.75 -34.21
CA ALA A 27 3.97 22.37 -34.81
C ALA A 27 4.29 23.40 -35.92
N ARG A 28 5.57 23.72 -36.15
CA ARG A 28 5.97 24.77 -37.13
C ARG A 28 6.62 24.24 -38.41
N ASP A 29 7.14 23.02 -38.43
CA ASP A 29 7.90 22.50 -39.58
C ASP A 29 7.03 21.87 -40.70
N ILE A 30 5.85 22.41 -41.00
CA ILE A 30 4.97 21.88 -42.08
C ILE A 30 4.54 22.96 -43.12
N ASP A 31 4.83 24.24 -42.90
CA ASP A 31 4.34 25.31 -43.80
C ASP A 31 5.48 26.08 -44.51
N ASP A 32 6.48 25.38 -45.05
CA ASP A 32 7.48 25.99 -45.96
C ASP A 32 7.37 25.34 -47.34
N ASP A 33 6.48 25.87 -48.18
CA ASP A 33 6.52 25.82 -49.65
C ASP A 33 5.58 26.90 -50.18
N GLU A 34 6.10 28.09 -50.48
CA GLU A 34 5.79 28.91 -51.67
C GLU A 34 6.54 30.26 -51.59
N ASP A 35 7.51 30.42 -52.49
CA ASP A 35 8.12 31.69 -52.87
C ASP A 35 7.06 32.63 -53.46
N ASP A 36 7.06 33.91 -53.07
CA ASP A 36 6.97 35.01 -54.02
C ASP A 36 7.45 36.32 -53.37
N GLU A 37 8.37 36.98 -54.07
CA GLU A 37 8.94 38.28 -53.77
C GLU A 37 7.87 39.37 -53.83
N ASP A 38 7.81 40.24 -52.83
CA ASP A 38 7.42 41.64 -53.03
C ASP A 38 8.07 42.52 -51.95
N GLU A 39 9.02 43.32 -52.41
CA GLU A 39 9.76 44.34 -51.67
C GLU A 39 8.79 45.42 -51.18
N VAL A 40 8.57 45.53 -49.86
CA VAL A 40 7.91 46.70 -49.25
C VAL A 40 8.85 47.36 -48.25
N ASP A 41 9.33 48.53 -48.67
CA ASP A 41 10.13 49.53 -47.99
C ASP A 41 9.73 49.73 -46.51
N TYR A 42 10.56 49.22 -45.60
CA TYR A 42 10.41 49.47 -44.16
C TYR A 42 10.94 50.86 -43.81
N LYS A 43 10.03 51.83 -43.68
CA LYS A 43 10.30 53.02 -42.87
C LYS A 43 10.46 52.59 -41.41
N GLU A 44 11.65 52.82 -40.87
CA GLU A 44 11.93 52.82 -39.44
C GLU A 44 11.06 53.86 -38.72
N ASP A 45 9.89 53.45 -38.23
CA ASP A 45 9.24 54.10 -37.10
C ASP A 45 9.64 53.33 -35.82
N GLY A 46 10.68 53.84 -35.17
CA GLY A 46 11.14 53.39 -33.86
C GLY A 46 10.15 53.77 -32.77
N ASP A 47 9.03 53.07 -32.67
CA ASP A 47 8.17 53.13 -31.49
C ASP A 47 8.66 52.07 -30.49
N ALA A 48 9.46 52.50 -29.52
CA ALA A 48 9.96 51.65 -28.44
C ALA A 48 8.75 51.03 -27.72
N ILE A 49 8.52 49.73 -27.95
CA ILE A 49 7.47 48.98 -27.26
C ILE A 49 7.74 49.10 -25.75
N ASP A 50 6.94 49.92 -25.06
CA ASP A 50 7.03 50.09 -23.62
C ASP A 50 6.61 48.77 -22.94
N ARG A 51 7.61 47.95 -22.62
CA ARG A 51 7.47 46.64 -21.95
C ARG A 51 7.27 46.77 -20.43
N GLY A 52 6.82 47.92 -19.94
CA GLY A 52 6.50 48.11 -18.53
C GLY A 52 5.21 47.40 -18.10
N LEU A 53 5.19 46.83 -16.89
CA LEU A 53 4.01 46.22 -16.24
C LEU A 53 2.77 47.15 -16.14
N PHE A 54 2.94 48.45 -16.42
CA PHE A 54 1.93 49.49 -16.26
C PHE A 54 1.69 50.34 -17.52
N SER A 55 2.09 49.87 -18.72
CA SER A 55 1.87 50.62 -19.95
C SER A 55 0.36 50.86 -20.21
N LYS A 56 0.00 52.04 -20.73
CA LYS A 56 -1.40 52.47 -20.88
C LYS A 56 -2.24 51.55 -21.81
N LYS A 57 -1.61 50.83 -22.74
CA LYS A 57 -2.25 49.80 -23.58
C LYS A 57 -2.72 48.57 -22.79
N PHE A 58 -2.10 48.29 -21.65
CA PHE A 58 -2.41 47.13 -20.78
C PHE A 58 -3.61 47.37 -19.84
N ARG A 59 -4.09 48.62 -19.71
CA ARG A 59 -4.49 49.13 -18.40
C ARG A 59 -5.90 48.81 -17.90
N ASN A 60 -6.84 48.25 -18.67
CA ASN A 60 -8.15 47.88 -18.08
C ASN A 60 -8.87 46.68 -18.74
N ASP A 61 -9.09 46.66 -20.06
CA ASP A 61 -9.91 45.59 -20.68
C ASP A 61 -9.14 44.28 -20.85
N HIS A 62 -7.84 44.36 -21.15
CA HIS A 62 -6.97 43.18 -21.23
C HIS A 62 -6.69 42.60 -19.83
N LEU A 63 -6.44 43.44 -18.83
CA LEU A 63 -6.24 43.00 -17.44
C LEU A 63 -7.47 42.27 -16.88
N LYS A 64 -8.69 42.78 -17.11
CA LYS A 64 -9.93 42.09 -16.67
C LYS A 64 -10.11 40.74 -17.37
N LYS A 65 -9.84 40.66 -18.68
CA LYS A 65 -9.91 39.39 -19.43
C LYS A 65 -8.84 38.39 -18.97
N ILE A 66 -7.61 38.85 -18.73
CA ILE A 66 -6.51 38.02 -18.23
C ILE A 66 -6.81 37.54 -16.81
N LEU A 67 -7.29 38.42 -15.93
CA LEU A 67 -7.64 38.08 -14.55
C LEU A 67 -8.85 37.13 -14.49
N LEU A 68 -9.85 37.32 -15.35
CA LEU A 68 -10.97 36.38 -15.47
C LEU A 68 -10.49 35.02 -15.98
N ARG A 69 -9.63 34.97 -17.01
CA ARG A 69 -9.04 33.71 -17.49
C ARG A 69 -8.19 33.04 -16.41
N PHE A 70 -7.38 33.81 -15.68
CA PHE A 70 -6.59 33.31 -14.57
C PHE A 70 -7.48 32.73 -13.46
N LEU A 71 -8.57 33.42 -13.10
CA LEU A 71 -9.53 32.92 -12.11
C LEU A 71 -10.23 31.65 -12.60
N ILE A 72 -10.66 31.58 -13.86
CA ILE A 72 -11.30 30.38 -14.43
C ILE A 72 -10.33 29.20 -14.42
N VAL A 73 -9.10 29.40 -14.90
CA VAL A 73 -8.07 28.34 -14.92
C VAL A 73 -7.71 27.90 -13.49
N SER A 74 -7.57 28.85 -12.57
CA SER A 74 -7.30 28.55 -11.15
C SER A 74 -8.46 27.83 -10.49
N LEU A 75 -9.71 28.16 -10.84
CA LEU A 75 -10.90 27.47 -10.36
C LEU A 75 -10.97 26.04 -10.90
N ILE A 76 -10.69 25.83 -12.19
CA ILE A 76 -10.62 24.49 -12.80
C ILE A 76 -9.54 23.67 -12.10
N LEU A 77 -8.35 24.24 -11.91
CA LEU A 77 -7.24 23.59 -11.20
C LEU A 77 -7.64 23.25 -9.76
N ALA A 78 -8.31 24.16 -9.05
CA ALA A 78 -8.81 23.92 -7.69
C ALA A 78 -9.84 22.78 -7.66
N CYS A 79 -10.79 22.74 -8.60
CA CYS A 79 -11.76 21.65 -8.73
C CYS A 79 -11.07 20.30 -9.01
N VAL A 80 -10.06 20.29 -9.88
CA VAL A 80 -9.24 19.09 -10.17
C VAL A 80 -8.48 18.64 -8.94
N CYS A 81 -7.78 19.55 -8.25
CA CYS A 81 -7.03 19.22 -7.05
C CYS A 81 -7.95 18.68 -5.96
N ILE A 82 -9.08 19.34 -5.70
CA ILE A 82 -10.03 18.87 -4.69
C ILE A 82 -10.61 17.52 -5.09
N SER A 83 -10.99 17.29 -6.35
CA SER A 83 -11.57 16.01 -6.77
C SER A 83 -10.57 14.87 -6.75
N VAL A 84 -9.43 15.01 -7.44
CA VAL A 84 -8.46 13.95 -7.61
C VAL A 84 -7.67 13.71 -6.32
N CYS A 85 -7.13 14.76 -5.68
CA CYS A 85 -6.36 14.56 -4.45
C CYS A 85 -7.23 14.02 -3.32
N SER A 86 -8.51 14.38 -3.22
CA SER A 86 -9.40 13.79 -2.21
C SER A 86 -9.52 12.27 -2.31
N ILE A 87 -9.26 11.66 -3.48
CA ILE A 87 -9.22 10.20 -3.62
C ILE A 87 -8.11 9.61 -2.76
N TYR A 88 -6.92 10.22 -2.73
CA TYR A 88 -5.83 9.72 -1.89
C TYR A 88 -6.09 9.96 -0.40
N TRP A 89 -6.47 11.18 -0.02
CA TRP A 89 -6.75 11.52 1.39
C TRP A 89 -7.93 10.70 1.94
N GLY A 90 -8.95 10.47 1.12
CA GLY A 90 -10.10 9.64 1.48
C GLY A 90 -9.74 8.19 1.83
N ALA A 91 -8.61 7.67 1.32
CA ALA A 91 -8.15 6.32 1.65
C ALA A 91 -7.70 6.22 3.11
N THR A 92 -7.18 7.31 3.67
CA THR A 92 -6.68 7.40 5.06
C THR A 92 -7.74 7.89 6.05
N TYR A 93 -8.83 8.48 5.55
CA TYR A 93 -9.80 9.20 6.36
C TYR A 93 -10.59 8.26 7.29
N LYS A 94 -10.56 8.56 8.59
CA LYS A 94 -11.29 7.83 9.65
C LYS A 94 -11.07 6.31 9.63
N THR A 95 -9.81 5.90 9.51
CA THR A 95 -9.38 4.49 9.52
C THR A 95 -9.97 3.67 10.68
N SER A 96 -10.08 4.26 11.89
CA SER A 96 -10.66 3.60 13.07
C SER A 96 -12.11 3.13 12.90
N LYS A 97 -12.89 3.75 12.01
CA LYS A 97 -14.26 3.31 11.70
C LYS A 97 -14.28 1.91 11.08
N PHE A 98 -13.20 1.51 10.42
CA PHE A 98 -13.12 0.25 9.69
C PHE A 98 -12.50 -0.90 10.49
N TYR A 99 -12.18 -0.70 11.77
CA TYR A 99 -11.65 -1.77 12.62
C TYR A 99 -12.58 -2.99 12.68
N HIS A 100 -13.91 -2.80 12.58
CA HIS A 100 -14.87 -3.91 12.49
C HIS A 100 -14.59 -4.88 11.33
N LYS A 101 -13.92 -4.45 10.25
CA LYS A 101 -13.58 -5.33 9.11
C LYS A 101 -12.35 -6.22 9.38
N ILE A 102 -11.62 -5.97 10.47
CA ILE A 102 -10.45 -6.77 10.85
C ILE A 102 -10.97 -8.08 11.43
N ASN A 103 -10.77 -9.17 10.69
CA ASN A 103 -11.11 -10.51 11.15
C ASN A 103 -10.01 -11.02 12.08
N ILE A 104 -10.41 -11.44 13.27
CA ILE A 104 -9.53 -11.94 14.33
C ILE A 104 -10.04 -13.31 14.75
N VAL A 105 -9.15 -14.30 14.86
CA VAL A 105 -9.49 -15.62 15.40
C VAL A 105 -9.01 -15.72 16.84
N ALA A 106 -9.87 -16.19 17.74
CA ALA A 106 -9.50 -16.46 19.12
C ALA A 106 -9.76 -17.92 19.44
N VAL A 107 -8.74 -18.62 19.95
CA VAL A 107 -8.87 -19.98 20.46
C VAL A 107 -8.61 -19.96 21.95
N ILE A 108 -9.60 -20.40 22.70
CA ILE A 108 -9.61 -20.36 24.16
C ILE A 108 -9.68 -21.81 24.63
N GLU A 109 -8.58 -22.30 25.20
CA GLU A 109 -8.44 -23.74 25.43
C GLU A 109 -8.99 -24.27 26.77
N ASP A 110 -9.50 -23.39 27.64
CA ASP A 110 -10.05 -23.78 28.94
C ASP A 110 -11.50 -24.24 28.84
N ASP A 111 -11.70 -25.52 28.51
CA ASP A 111 -12.97 -26.22 28.73
C ASP A 111 -12.93 -26.86 30.14
N ASN A 112 -13.46 -26.13 31.15
CA ASN A 112 -13.74 -26.55 32.53
C ASN A 112 -12.56 -27.06 33.41
N ILE A 113 -12.27 -26.31 34.48
CA ILE A 113 -11.38 -26.76 35.56
C ILE A 113 -12.05 -27.94 36.30
N THR A 114 -11.66 -29.16 35.97
CA THR A 114 -11.89 -30.32 36.84
C THR A 114 -10.61 -30.58 37.60
N MET A 115 -10.44 -29.88 38.73
CA MET A 115 -9.53 -30.34 39.77
C MET A 115 -9.99 -31.74 40.20
N SER A 116 -9.04 -32.59 40.57
CA SER A 116 -9.28 -34.00 40.90
C SER A 116 -10.49 -34.19 41.82
N GLN A 117 -11.20 -35.32 41.69
CA GLN A 117 -12.48 -35.65 42.33
C GLN A 117 -12.55 -35.50 43.88
N ASN A 118 -11.52 -35.01 44.55
CA ASN A 118 -11.44 -34.81 46.00
C ASN A 118 -11.36 -33.35 46.47
N ASP A 119 -11.27 -32.35 45.59
CA ASP A 119 -11.27 -30.94 46.01
C ASP A 119 -12.68 -30.31 45.88
N ILE A 120 -13.24 -29.85 47.01
CA ILE A 120 -14.60 -29.28 47.14
C ILE A 120 -14.68 -27.84 46.55
N HIS A 121 -13.61 -27.34 45.92
CA HIS A 121 -13.47 -25.93 45.54
C HIS A 121 -13.57 -25.72 44.03
N SER A 122 -14.71 -25.16 43.59
CA SER A 122 -14.89 -24.67 42.21
C SER A 122 -14.25 -23.29 42.05
N TYR A 123 -13.12 -23.20 41.34
CA TYR A 123 -12.55 -21.93 40.92
C TYR A 123 -13.07 -21.53 39.54
N THR A 124 -13.40 -20.26 39.34
CA THR A 124 -13.76 -19.74 38.00
C THR A 124 -12.49 -19.65 37.15
N SER A 125 -12.50 -20.24 35.95
CA SER A 125 -11.39 -20.12 35.00
C SER A 125 -11.20 -18.66 34.58
N LEU A 126 -9.94 -18.21 34.52
CA LEU A 126 -9.59 -16.89 34.03
C LEU A 126 -10.06 -16.73 32.57
N ASN A 127 -9.81 -17.74 31.74
CA ASN A 127 -10.16 -17.76 30.33
C ASN A 127 -11.67 -17.80 30.07
N ALA A 128 -12.49 -18.28 31.02
CA ALA A 128 -13.95 -18.25 30.90
C ALA A 128 -14.53 -16.81 30.85
N ASN A 129 -13.81 -15.82 31.37
CA ASN A 129 -14.21 -14.41 31.31
C ASN A 129 -13.82 -13.73 29.99
N LEU A 130 -12.90 -14.32 29.24
CA LEU A 130 -12.33 -13.73 28.04
C LEU A 130 -13.38 -13.51 26.92
N PRO A 131 -14.32 -14.44 26.64
CA PRO A 131 -15.40 -14.19 25.67
C PRO A 131 -16.26 -12.98 26.01
N GLY A 132 -16.66 -12.84 27.28
CA GLY A 132 -17.47 -11.70 27.74
C GLY A 132 -16.73 -10.36 27.65
N ILE A 133 -15.41 -10.34 27.86
CA ILE A 133 -14.59 -9.15 27.68
C ILE A 133 -14.46 -8.82 26.19
N ILE A 134 -14.28 -9.83 25.33
CA ILE A 134 -14.20 -9.64 23.88
C ILE A 134 -15.50 -9.03 23.35
N GLU A 135 -16.66 -9.59 23.71
CA GLU A 135 -17.97 -9.12 23.23
C GLU A 135 -18.28 -7.68 23.66
N ASN A 136 -17.85 -7.26 24.86
CA ASN A 136 -18.17 -5.95 25.41
C ASN A 136 -17.17 -4.84 25.05
N SER A 137 -15.89 -5.17 24.84
CA SER A 137 -14.82 -4.18 24.74
C SER A 137 -14.00 -4.25 23.46
N ALA A 138 -13.99 -5.39 22.76
CA ALA A 138 -13.09 -5.59 21.64
C ALA A 138 -13.61 -4.91 20.36
N LYS A 139 -12.71 -4.23 19.65
CA LYS A 139 -12.94 -3.77 18.28
C LYS A 139 -12.60 -4.91 17.32
N GLY A 140 -13.22 -4.96 16.14
CA GLY A 140 -12.98 -6.02 15.16
C GLY A 140 -14.05 -7.10 15.11
N THR A 141 -13.97 -7.96 14.10
CA THR A 141 -14.83 -9.13 13.97
C THR A 141 -14.10 -10.33 14.57
N TRP A 142 -14.57 -10.79 15.72
CA TRP A 142 -13.97 -11.88 16.47
C TRP A 142 -14.64 -13.21 16.14
N HIS A 143 -13.83 -14.20 15.80
CA HIS A 143 -14.24 -15.59 15.62
C HIS A 143 -13.66 -16.41 16.77
N MET A 144 -14.48 -16.59 17.80
CA MET A 144 -14.10 -17.31 19.01
C MET A 144 -14.40 -18.80 18.85
N TYR A 145 -13.46 -19.65 19.27
CA TYR A 145 -13.62 -21.09 19.29
C TYR A 145 -13.08 -21.64 20.61
N ASN A 146 -13.81 -22.60 21.19
CA ASN A 146 -13.27 -23.46 22.24
C ASN A 146 -12.38 -24.55 21.62
N THR A 147 -11.61 -25.27 22.43
CA THR A 147 -10.72 -26.36 21.99
C THR A 147 -11.44 -27.35 21.08
N SER A 148 -12.57 -27.90 21.54
CA SER A 148 -13.35 -28.90 20.82
C SER A 148 -13.91 -28.37 19.49
N GLN A 149 -14.45 -27.15 19.50
CA GLN A 149 -15.01 -26.49 18.32
C GLN A 149 -13.94 -26.21 17.25
N PHE A 150 -12.77 -25.74 17.67
CA PHE A 150 -11.66 -25.46 16.77
C PHE A 150 -11.11 -26.75 16.15
N MET A 151 -10.91 -27.79 16.96
CA MET A 151 -10.44 -29.09 16.50
C MET A 151 -11.43 -29.74 15.52
N GLN A 152 -12.74 -29.68 15.80
CA GLN A 152 -13.76 -30.19 14.90
C GLN A 152 -13.82 -29.41 13.58
N ARG A 153 -13.74 -28.08 13.62
CA ARG A 153 -13.81 -27.23 12.43
C ARG A 153 -12.65 -27.47 11.46
N TYR A 154 -11.47 -27.73 11.99
CA TYR A 154 -10.25 -27.90 11.21
C TYR A 154 -9.76 -29.36 11.14
N ASN A 155 -10.56 -30.32 11.61
CA ASN A 155 -10.25 -31.76 11.67
C ASN A 155 -8.87 -32.04 12.29
N LEU A 156 -8.57 -31.41 13.42
CA LEU A 156 -7.32 -31.61 14.15
C LEU A 156 -7.44 -32.82 15.08
N THR A 157 -6.34 -33.56 15.22
CA THR A 157 -6.28 -34.77 16.06
C THR A 157 -5.66 -34.52 17.43
N SER A 158 -4.83 -33.48 17.56
CA SER A 158 -4.15 -33.13 18.80
C SER A 158 -4.24 -31.63 19.08
N THR A 159 -4.34 -31.27 20.36
CA THR A 159 -4.31 -29.89 20.85
C THR A 159 -3.00 -29.17 20.48
N GLN A 160 -1.90 -29.91 20.34
CA GLN A 160 -0.60 -29.34 19.92
C GLN A 160 -0.63 -28.81 18.48
N GLU A 161 -1.57 -29.27 17.65
CA GLU A 161 -1.73 -28.82 16.27
C GLU A 161 -2.45 -27.45 16.18
N ILE A 162 -3.00 -26.94 17.28
CA ILE A 162 -3.73 -25.67 17.31
C ILE A 162 -2.81 -24.49 16.99
N SER A 163 -1.67 -24.37 17.67
CA SER A 163 -0.69 -23.28 17.42
C SER A 163 -0.18 -23.24 15.98
N PRO A 164 0.34 -24.33 15.38
CA PRO A 164 0.79 -24.31 13.99
C PRO A 164 -0.38 -24.08 13.02
N ARG A 165 -1.60 -24.54 13.35
CA ARG A 165 -2.79 -24.25 12.54
C ARG A 165 -3.16 -22.77 12.57
N LEU A 166 -3.12 -22.12 13.73
CA LEU A 166 -3.37 -20.68 13.86
C LEU A 166 -2.36 -19.85 13.07
N LEU A 167 -1.08 -20.19 13.19
CA LEU A 167 -0.02 -19.57 12.42
C LEU A 167 -0.27 -19.71 10.90
N LYS A 168 -0.68 -20.90 10.46
CA LYS A 168 -1.06 -21.12 9.05
C LYS A 168 -2.27 -20.27 8.61
N LEU A 169 -3.29 -20.11 9.46
CA LEU A 169 -4.45 -19.26 9.15
C LEU A 169 -4.08 -17.78 8.99
N ILE A 170 -3.08 -17.31 9.76
CA ILE A 170 -2.53 -15.95 9.61
C ILE A 170 -1.72 -15.85 8.31
N TYR A 171 -0.85 -16.83 8.04
CA TYR A 171 -0.04 -16.88 6.82
C TYR A 171 -0.87 -17.02 5.54
N ASP A 172 -2.01 -17.74 5.58
CA ASP A 172 -2.92 -17.92 4.44
C ASP A 172 -3.85 -16.70 4.23
N GLU A 173 -3.64 -15.62 4.98
CA GLU A 173 -4.36 -14.34 4.96
C GLU A 173 -5.84 -14.39 5.38
N ASP A 174 -6.32 -15.51 5.94
CA ASP A 174 -7.71 -15.69 6.36
C ASP A 174 -8.08 -14.76 7.54
N TYR A 175 -7.13 -14.53 8.44
CA TYR A 175 -7.26 -13.65 9.60
C TYR A 175 -6.08 -12.67 9.67
N TRP A 176 -6.25 -11.54 10.35
CA TRP A 176 -5.18 -10.55 10.58
C TRP A 176 -4.42 -10.79 11.88
N PHE A 177 -5.13 -11.23 12.91
CA PHE A 177 -4.59 -11.55 14.22
C PHE A 177 -5.17 -12.88 14.69
N ALA A 178 -4.36 -13.63 15.44
CA ALA A 178 -4.82 -14.77 16.20
C ALA A 178 -4.51 -14.54 17.69
N LEU A 179 -5.50 -14.79 18.54
CA LEU A 179 -5.36 -14.87 19.98
C LEU A 179 -5.39 -16.35 20.37
N HIS A 180 -4.30 -16.85 20.92
CA HIS A 180 -4.19 -18.18 21.45
C HIS A 180 -4.09 -18.12 22.98
N ALA A 181 -5.18 -18.45 23.66
CA ALA A 181 -5.21 -18.61 25.12
C ALA A 181 -5.06 -20.11 25.44
N LYS A 182 -3.87 -20.48 25.90
CA LYS A 182 -3.49 -21.86 26.24
C LYS A 182 -4.22 -22.38 27.47
N PRO A 183 -4.26 -23.71 27.67
CA PRO A 183 -5.03 -24.31 28.74
C PRO A 183 -4.30 -24.23 30.09
N ASN A 184 -5.06 -24.47 31.16
CA ASN A 184 -4.57 -24.63 32.54
C ASN A 184 -3.93 -23.35 33.13
N VAL A 185 -4.39 -22.16 32.71
CA VAL A 185 -3.86 -20.88 33.19
C VAL A 185 -4.13 -20.72 34.69
N THR A 186 -5.38 -20.96 35.11
CA THR A 186 -5.78 -20.82 36.53
C THR A 186 -5.05 -21.80 37.43
N GLU A 187 -4.89 -23.07 37.02
CA GLU A 187 -4.11 -24.07 37.77
C GLU A 187 -2.66 -23.62 37.94
N ARG A 188 -2.04 -23.05 36.89
CA ARG A 188 -0.67 -22.56 36.94
C ARG A 188 -0.51 -21.33 37.82
N ILE A 189 -1.51 -20.45 37.88
CA ILE A 189 -1.54 -19.33 38.83
C ILE A 189 -1.58 -19.87 40.27
N ILE A 190 -2.49 -20.80 40.57
CA ILE A 190 -2.64 -21.40 41.91
C ILE A 190 -1.37 -22.15 42.32
N ALA A 191 -0.79 -22.94 41.41
CA ALA A 191 0.46 -23.66 41.65
C ALA A 191 1.64 -22.70 41.90
N SER A 192 1.70 -21.57 41.19
CA SER A 192 2.73 -20.54 41.40
C SER A 192 2.56 -19.83 42.75
N LEU A 193 1.33 -19.60 43.21
CA LEU A 193 1.04 -18.93 44.49
C LEU A 193 1.25 -19.83 45.70
N SER A 194 1.03 -21.15 45.55
CA SER A 194 1.12 -22.13 46.64
C SER A 194 2.48 -22.84 46.76
N SER A 195 3.40 -22.63 45.82
CA SER A 195 4.72 -23.27 45.83
C SER A 195 5.86 -22.31 46.20
N SER A 196 6.85 -22.83 46.94
CA SER A 196 8.12 -22.17 47.22
C SER A 196 9.14 -22.28 46.07
N ASN A 197 8.87 -23.11 45.06
CA ASN A 197 9.82 -23.38 43.99
C ASN A 197 9.79 -22.26 42.94
N SER A 198 10.97 -21.71 42.61
CA SER A 198 11.14 -20.68 41.58
C SER A 198 10.87 -21.20 40.15
N SER A 199 10.92 -22.51 39.93
CA SER A 199 10.65 -23.13 38.62
C SER A 199 9.17 -23.16 38.23
N LEU A 200 8.25 -22.95 39.19
CA LEU A 200 6.80 -22.92 38.97
C LEU A 200 6.25 -21.49 38.80
N GLN A 201 7.13 -20.51 38.57
CA GLN A 201 6.77 -19.12 38.35
C GLN A 201 5.77 -18.97 37.19
N PHE A 202 4.63 -18.35 37.49
CA PHE A 202 3.67 -17.98 36.46
C PHE A 202 4.20 -16.86 35.56
N GLN A 203 4.13 -17.07 34.26
CA GLN A 203 4.46 -16.09 33.23
C GLN A 203 3.32 -16.04 32.23
N SER A 204 2.52 -14.98 32.30
CA SER A 204 1.35 -14.75 31.44
C SER A 204 1.67 -14.85 29.94
N GLN A 205 2.87 -14.40 29.52
CA GLN A 205 3.34 -14.46 28.14
C GLN A 205 3.40 -15.89 27.59
N LYS A 206 3.60 -16.90 28.45
CA LYS A 206 3.64 -18.30 27.99
C LYS A 206 2.26 -18.83 27.64
N PHE A 207 1.19 -18.22 28.16
CA PHE A 207 -0.19 -18.71 28.03
C PHE A 207 -1.02 -17.92 27.01
N TYR A 208 -0.67 -16.66 26.76
CA TYR A 208 -1.39 -15.80 25.83
C TYR A 208 -0.48 -15.39 24.68
N ASP A 209 -0.67 -16.01 23.52
CA ASP A 209 0.06 -15.67 22.29
C ASP A 209 -0.85 -14.85 21.36
N ILE A 210 -0.38 -13.68 20.93
CA ILE A 210 -0.97 -12.86 19.87
C ILE A 210 -0.10 -13.05 18.63
N ILE A 211 -0.63 -13.73 17.63
CA ILE A 211 0.09 -14.04 16.40
C ILE A 211 -0.37 -13.08 15.29
N TYR A 212 0.58 -12.47 14.59
CA TYR A 212 0.33 -11.60 13.45
C TYR A 212 1.50 -11.63 12.47
N GLU A 213 1.34 -10.97 11.32
CA GLU A 213 2.37 -10.89 10.29
C GLU A 213 2.57 -9.45 9.83
N SER A 214 3.59 -8.76 10.36
CA SER A 214 3.81 -7.35 10.00
C SER A 214 4.28 -7.13 8.56
N ALA A 215 4.89 -8.14 7.94
CA ALA A 215 5.20 -8.12 6.51
C ALA A 215 3.96 -7.95 5.61
N ARG A 216 2.77 -8.38 6.04
CA ARG A 216 1.52 -8.20 5.30
C ARG A 216 1.21 -6.73 5.05
N ASP A 217 1.55 -5.87 6.01
CA ASP A 217 1.55 -4.43 5.83
C ASP A 217 2.54 -3.69 6.75
N GLY A 218 3.71 -3.37 6.19
CA GLY A 218 4.81 -2.75 6.96
C GLY A 218 4.53 -1.34 7.48
N SER A 219 3.54 -0.62 6.93
CA SER A 219 3.21 0.76 7.30
C SER A 219 2.10 0.87 8.35
N SER A 220 1.00 0.13 8.19
CA SER A 220 -0.21 0.32 9.00
C SER A 220 -0.44 -0.78 10.03
N LEU A 221 0.11 -1.98 9.88
CA LEU A 221 -0.24 -3.08 10.78
C LEU A 221 0.19 -2.78 12.23
N LYS A 222 1.46 -2.46 12.45
CA LYS A 222 1.98 -2.16 13.80
C LYS A 222 1.45 -0.83 14.35
N SER A 223 1.30 0.18 13.49
CA SER A 223 0.93 1.55 13.90
C SER A 223 -0.57 1.75 14.11
N GLN A 224 -1.43 1.03 13.38
CA GLN A 224 -2.88 1.26 13.36
C GLN A 224 -3.71 0.02 13.69
N MET A 225 -3.27 -1.19 13.35
CA MET A 225 -4.08 -2.40 13.55
C MET A 225 -3.79 -3.08 14.87
N LEU A 226 -2.52 -3.15 15.27
CA LEU A 226 -2.09 -3.83 16.51
C LEU A 226 -2.75 -3.22 17.75
N ILE A 227 -3.15 -1.94 17.69
CA ILE A 227 -3.87 -1.27 18.77
C ILE A 227 -5.16 -1.99 19.18
N VAL A 228 -5.81 -2.69 18.24
CA VAL A 228 -7.02 -3.48 18.53
C VAL A 228 -6.72 -4.61 19.51
N MET A 229 -5.55 -5.25 19.38
CA MET A 229 -5.11 -6.31 20.28
C MET A 229 -4.60 -5.73 21.61
N THR A 230 -3.84 -4.63 21.57
CA THR A 230 -3.31 -4.01 22.80
C THR A 230 -4.41 -3.42 23.68
N ASP A 231 -5.45 -2.80 23.09
CA ASP A 231 -6.60 -2.27 23.82
C ASP A 231 -7.34 -3.41 24.55
N LEU A 232 -7.58 -4.54 23.87
CA LEU A 232 -8.21 -5.71 24.47
C LEU A 232 -7.38 -6.26 25.63
N PHE A 233 -6.07 -6.45 25.42
CA PHE A 233 -5.22 -6.99 26.47
C PHE A 233 -5.02 -6.05 27.65
N THR A 234 -5.03 -4.74 27.41
CA THR A 234 -5.04 -3.74 28.50
C THR A 234 -6.31 -3.88 29.32
N THR A 235 -7.48 -4.00 28.66
CA THR A 235 -8.76 -4.22 29.34
C THR A 235 -8.76 -5.52 30.15
N PHE A 236 -8.23 -6.60 29.57
CA PHE A 236 -8.12 -7.88 30.24
C PHE A 236 -7.12 -7.86 31.40
N GLN A 237 -6.01 -7.15 31.28
CA GLN A 237 -5.03 -6.93 32.36
C GLN A 237 -5.66 -6.15 33.52
N THR A 238 -6.46 -5.12 33.25
CA THR A 238 -7.20 -4.39 34.28
C THR A 238 -8.20 -5.30 34.99
N PHE A 239 -9.00 -6.07 34.25
CA PHE A 239 -9.91 -7.06 34.85
C PHE A 239 -9.16 -8.08 35.72
N TYR A 240 -8.03 -8.58 35.23
CA TYR A 240 -7.21 -9.54 35.95
C TYR A 240 -6.68 -8.96 37.27
N THR A 241 -6.15 -7.74 37.24
CA THR A 241 -5.50 -7.10 38.40
C THR A 241 -6.52 -6.59 39.43
N ASP A 242 -7.64 -6.03 38.98
CA ASP A 242 -8.61 -5.36 39.86
C ASP A 242 -9.67 -6.32 40.42
N GLN A 243 -10.02 -7.38 39.68
CA GLN A 243 -11.15 -8.25 40.03
C GLN A 243 -10.73 -9.71 40.22
N TYR A 244 -10.08 -10.31 39.22
CA TYR A 244 -9.81 -11.74 39.22
C TYR A 244 -8.75 -12.16 40.25
N LEU A 245 -7.57 -11.54 40.22
CA LEU A 245 -6.47 -11.91 41.10
C LEU A 245 -6.79 -11.65 42.59
N PRO A 246 -7.38 -10.50 42.99
CA PRO A 246 -7.78 -10.28 44.37
C PRO A 246 -8.84 -11.28 44.86
N SER A 247 -9.85 -11.60 44.04
CA SER A 247 -10.87 -12.59 44.41
C SER A 247 -10.31 -14.00 44.52
N LEU A 248 -9.39 -14.38 43.63
CA LEU A 248 -8.66 -15.66 43.71
C LEU A 248 -7.83 -15.74 45.00
N ILE A 249 -7.07 -14.70 45.33
CA ILE A 249 -6.26 -14.64 46.57
C ILE A 249 -7.17 -14.73 47.81
N GLN A 250 -8.28 -13.99 47.84
CA GLN A 250 -9.25 -14.06 48.94
C GLN A 250 -9.84 -15.47 49.10
N ASN A 251 -10.19 -16.13 48.00
CA ASN A 251 -10.74 -17.48 48.04
C ASN A 251 -9.70 -18.50 48.55
N LEU A 252 -8.44 -18.34 48.15
CA LEU A 252 -7.33 -19.17 48.62
C LEU A 252 -6.99 -18.93 50.11
N THR A 253 -7.20 -17.72 50.66
CA THR A 253 -6.96 -17.46 52.09
C THR A 253 -8.10 -17.90 53.00
N ILE A 254 -9.35 -17.82 52.54
CA ILE A 254 -10.55 -18.12 53.35
C ILE A 254 -10.77 -19.63 53.52
N ASN A 255 -10.47 -20.44 52.50
CA ASN A 255 -10.77 -21.88 52.51
C ASN A 255 -9.76 -22.77 53.24
N GLY A 256 -8.87 -22.19 54.06
CA GLY A 256 -8.16 -22.94 55.10
C GLY A 256 -7.06 -23.90 54.64
N ASP A 257 -6.62 -23.85 53.39
CA ASP A 257 -5.40 -24.54 52.99
C ASP A 257 -4.23 -23.63 53.39
N GLY A 258 -3.49 -23.97 54.44
CA GLY A 258 -2.33 -23.21 54.96
C GLY A 258 -1.13 -23.09 53.98
N ARG A 259 -1.40 -23.22 52.67
CA ARG A 259 -0.49 -23.24 51.52
C ARG A 259 -0.20 -21.85 50.96
N LEU A 260 -0.98 -20.84 51.33
CA LEU A 260 -0.57 -19.44 51.15
C LEU A 260 0.28 -18.97 52.33
N GLN A 261 1.32 -19.73 52.71
CA GLN A 261 2.44 -19.01 53.30
C GLN A 261 3.14 -18.30 52.14
N VAL A 262 3.50 -17.03 52.34
CA VAL A 262 4.25 -16.25 51.36
C VAL A 262 5.63 -16.90 51.20
N HIS A 263 5.70 -17.94 50.37
CA HIS A 263 6.89 -18.77 50.26
C HIS A 263 7.93 -18.14 49.33
N SER A 264 7.52 -17.24 48.41
CA SER A 264 8.40 -16.56 47.45
C SER A 264 7.80 -15.23 47.00
N SER A 265 8.33 -14.09 47.46
CA SER A 265 7.91 -12.75 47.02
C SER A 265 8.04 -12.56 45.50
N MET A 266 8.96 -13.27 44.86
CA MET A 266 9.14 -13.30 43.41
C MET A 266 7.92 -13.88 42.69
N ASN A 267 7.40 -15.04 43.15
CA ASN A 267 6.25 -15.69 42.53
C ASN A 267 5.00 -14.80 42.60
N TRP A 268 4.81 -14.10 43.73
CA TRP A 268 3.73 -13.13 43.91
C TRP A 268 3.87 -11.93 42.98
N ALA A 269 5.07 -11.35 42.87
CA ALA A 269 5.32 -10.23 41.96
C ALA A 269 5.05 -10.60 40.49
N THR A 270 5.37 -11.83 40.10
CA THR A 270 5.23 -12.28 38.71
C THR A 270 3.80 -12.63 38.35
N VAL A 271 3.01 -13.12 39.30
CA VAL A 271 1.57 -13.33 39.13
C VAL A 271 0.85 -12.00 38.91
N GLY A 272 1.29 -10.91 39.54
CA GLY A 272 0.75 -9.56 39.29
C GLY A 272 1.12 -8.96 37.93
N ASN A 273 2.17 -9.48 37.26
CA ASN A 273 2.58 -9.01 35.94
C ASN A 273 1.87 -9.79 34.83
N PHE A 274 0.82 -9.20 34.28
CA PHE A 274 0.00 -9.80 33.24
C PHE A 274 0.25 -9.14 31.87
N ALA A 275 0.80 -9.88 30.92
CA ALA A 275 1.07 -9.42 29.57
C ALA A 275 0.96 -10.56 28.56
N ALA A 276 0.62 -10.22 27.32
CA ALA A 276 0.62 -11.15 26.19
C ALA A 276 2.01 -11.28 25.57
N ASN A 277 2.27 -12.42 24.95
CA ASN A 277 3.37 -12.60 24.02
C ASN A 277 2.96 -12.21 22.60
N TYR A 278 3.77 -11.41 21.92
CA TYR A 278 3.50 -10.93 20.57
C TYR A 278 4.40 -11.68 19.58
N ILE A 279 3.82 -12.56 18.79
CA ILE A 279 4.52 -13.39 17.81
C ILE A 279 4.30 -12.79 16.42
N ASP A 280 5.33 -12.13 15.90
CA ASP A 280 5.38 -11.63 14.53
C ASP A 280 5.97 -12.73 13.61
N TYR A 281 5.11 -13.50 12.95
CA TYR A 281 5.53 -14.67 12.18
C TYR A 281 6.46 -14.31 11.00
N ARG A 282 6.15 -13.21 10.31
CA ARG A 282 7.05 -12.60 9.32
C ARG A 282 7.21 -11.11 9.61
N PRO A 283 8.31 -10.74 10.28
CA PRO A 283 8.55 -9.35 10.61
C PRO A 283 8.92 -8.54 9.36
N PHE A 284 8.36 -7.35 9.25
CA PHE A 284 8.89 -6.32 8.37
C PHE A 284 10.22 -5.81 8.95
N TYR A 285 11.33 -6.27 8.37
CA TYR A 285 12.66 -6.19 8.99
C TYR A 285 13.48 -4.96 8.58
N ASP A 286 13.27 -4.41 7.39
CA ASP A 286 14.03 -3.26 6.88
C ASP A 286 13.10 -2.17 6.32
N ARG A 287 13.32 -0.93 6.79
CA ARG A 287 12.64 0.26 6.30
C ARG A 287 12.95 0.56 4.83
N ASN A 288 14.13 0.16 4.33
CA ASN A 288 14.52 0.38 2.93
C ASN A 288 13.56 -0.29 1.94
N LEU A 289 12.87 -1.36 2.35
CA LEU A 289 11.85 -2.03 1.54
C LEU A 289 10.64 -1.14 1.21
N LEU A 290 10.40 -0.07 1.98
CA LEU A 290 9.36 0.91 1.63
C LEU A 290 9.65 1.63 0.32
N ALA A 291 10.93 1.75 -0.07
CA ALA A 291 11.30 2.37 -1.35
C ALA A 291 10.73 1.59 -2.54
N PRO A 292 11.04 0.29 -2.77
CA PRO A 292 10.44 -0.47 -3.87
C PRO A 292 8.95 -0.78 -3.66
N LEU A 293 8.46 -0.88 -2.42
CA LEU A 293 7.06 -1.20 -2.12
C LEU A 293 6.09 -0.02 -2.27
N GLN A 294 6.56 1.22 -2.14
CA GLN A 294 5.70 2.40 -2.19
C GLN A 294 6.16 3.41 -3.24
N VAL A 295 7.17 4.22 -2.90
CA VAL A 295 7.56 5.38 -3.72
C VAL A 295 8.13 4.96 -5.07
N GLY A 296 8.83 3.84 -5.12
CA GLY A 296 9.40 3.28 -6.34
C GLY A 296 8.34 2.92 -7.39
N LEU A 297 7.15 2.45 -6.97
CA LEU A 297 6.06 2.21 -7.90
C LEU A 297 5.53 3.51 -8.53
N ILE A 298 5.55 4.63 -7.79
CA ILE A 298 5.21 5.95 -8.33
C ILE A 298 6.24 6.36 -9.38
N PHE A 299 7.53 6.23 -9.05
CA PHE A 299 8.61 6.52 -10.00
C PHE A 299 8.50 5.66 -11.26
N SER A 300 8.13 4.39 -11.13
CA SER A 300 7.95 3.52 -12.29
C SER A 300 6.86 4.03 -13.24
N LEU A 301 5.74 4.51 -12.69
CA LEU A 301 4.65 5.06 -13.47
C LEU A 301 5.11 6.35 -14.17
N ILE A 302 5.80 7.25 -13.46
CA ILE A 302 6.36 8.49 -14.04
C ILE A 302 7.35 8.16 -15.16
N LEU A 303 8.24 7.19 -14.95
CA LEU A 303 9.23 6.76 -15.94
C LEU A 303 8.57 6.23 -17.22
N THR A 304 7.40 5.57 -17.12
CA THR A 304 6.67 5.12 -18.32
C THR A 304 6.13 6.26 -19.19
N VAL A 305 5.93 7.44 -18.61
CA VAL A 305 5.52 8.64 -19.36
C VAL A 305 6.75 9.35 -19.89
N PHE A 306 7.78 9.47 -19.06
CA PHE A 306 9.03 10.10 -19.44
C PHE A 306 9.66 9.41 -20.65
N GLN A 307 9.63 8.08 -20.71
CA GLN A 307 10.13 7.35 -21.88
C GLN A 307 9.36 7.72 -23.16
N LEU A 308 8.02 7.85 -23.11
CA LEU A 308 7.23 8.26 -24.27
C LEU A 308 7.61 9.66 -24.76
N SER A 309 7.93 10.56 -23.83
CA SER A 309 8.40 11.91 -24.15
C SER A 309 9.78 11.88 -24.83
N LEU A 310 10.71 11.05 -24.35
CA LEU A 310 12.06 10.94 -24.92
C LEU A 310 12.06 10.34 -26.33
N PHE A 311 11.25 9.30 -26.56
CA PHE A 311 11.18 8.61 -27.84
C PHE A 311 10.21 9.28 -28.83
N GLY A 312 9.55 10.38 -28.46
CA GLY A 312 8.54 11.06 -29.27
C GLY A 312 9.02 11.46 -30.67
N ALA A 313 10.20 12.10 -30.77
CA ALA A 313 10.79 12.52 -32.04
C ALA A 313 11.14 11.31 -32.94
N LEU A 314 11.74 10.27 -32.34
CA LEU A 314 12.09 9.03 -33.04
C LEU A 314 10.84 8.33 -33.59
N HIS A 315 9.75 8.29 -32.80
CA HIS A 315 8.48 7.73 -33.25
C HIS A 315 7.87 8.53 -34.40
N ALA A 316 8.00 9.87 -34.38
CA ALA A 316 7.48 10.73 -35.43
C ALA A 316 8.24 10.55 -36.75
N GLU A 317 9.57 10.41 -36.69
CA GLU A 317 10.42 10.18 -37.86
C GLU A 317 10.11 8.83 -38.52
N ILE A 318 10.04 7.75 -37.72
CA ILE A 318 9.75 6.40 -38.23
C ILE A 318 8.33 6.30 -38.78
N ALA A 319 7.37 7.04 -38.20
CA ALA A 319 6.01 7.09 -38.71
C ALA A 319 5.88 7.66 -40.13
N ARG A 320 6.87 8.44 -40.61
CA ARG A 320 6.89 8.94 -42.00
C ARG A 320 7.14 7.84 -43.03
N TYR A 321 7.84 6.77 -42.65
CA TYR A 321 8.27 5.70 -43.55
C TYR A 321 7.40 4.42 -43.44
N LEU A 322 6.63 4.27 -42.36
CA LEU A 322 5.86 3.05 -42.09
C LEU A 322 4.36 3.25 -42.33
N GLY A 323 3.75 2.29 -43.03
CA GLY A 323 2.29 2.18 -43.10
C GLY A 323 1.66 1.77 -41.76
N LEU A 324 0.39 2.11 -41.56
CA LEU A 324 -0.32 2.01 -40.27
C LEU A 324 -0.19 0.65 -39.54
N LYS A 325 -0.25 -0.48 -40.27
CA LYS A 325 -0.09 -1.83 -39.66
C LYS A 325 1.32 -2.05 -39.08
N HIS A 326 2.34 -1.59 -39.81
CA HIS A 326 3.74 -1.72 -39.39
C HIS A 326 4.05 -0.75 -38.25
N THR A 327 3.44 0.45 -38.26
CA THR A 327 3.57 1.44 -37.17
C THR A 327 3.01 0.90 -35.85
N ILE A 328 1.87 0.20 -35.87
CA ILE A 328 1.30 -0.43 -34.66
C ILE A 328 2.25 -1.51 -34.11
N LEU A 329 2.74 -2.41 -34.98
CA LEU A 329 3.66 -3.47 -34.56
C LEU A 329 4.97 -2.89 -34.02
N TYR A 330 5.54 -1.91 -34.72
CA TYR A 330 6.73 -1.19 -34.31
C TYR A 330 6.56 -0.59 -32.91
N ARG A 331 5.46 0.15 -32.67
CA ARG A 331 5.19 0.76 -31.37
C ARG A 331 5.07 -0.25 -30.25
N LEU A 332 4.33 -1.34 -30.47
CA LEU A 332 4.17 -2.39 -29.45
C LEU A 332 5.52 -3.03 -29.09
N VAL A 333 6.30 -3.44 -30.10
CA VAL A 333 7.60 -4.10 -29.89
C VAL A 333 8.59 -3.14 -29.22
N MET A 334 8.64 -1.88 -29.67
CA MET A 334 9.53 -0.88 -29.08
C MET A 334 9.16 -0.58 -27.63
N SER A 335 7.89 -0.31 -27.33
CA SER A 335 7.45 -0.03 -25.96
C SER A 335 7.77 -1.20 -25.03
N TRP A 336 7.48 -2.44 -25.44
CA TRP A 336 7.77 -3.62 -24.61
C TRP A 336 9.27 -3.82 -24.37
N THR A 337 10.09 -3.59 -25.40
CA THR A 337 11.55 -3.71 -25.32
C THR A 337 12.15 -2.61 -24.43
N THR A 338 11.70 -1.37 -24.60
CA THR A 338 12.12 -0.24 -23.77
C THR A 338 11.75 -0.48 -22.30
N TYR A 339 10.52 -0.94 -22.02
CA TYR A 339 10.11 -1.28 -20.65
C TYR A 339 10.92 -2.45 -20.06
N LEU A 340 11.37 -3.41 -20.88
CA LEU A 340 12.19 -4.53 -20.43
C LEU A 340 13.55 -4.05 -19.89
N PHE A 341 14.23 -3.16 -20.63
CA PHE A 341 15.51 -2.59 -20.18
C PHE A 341 15.32 -1.55 -19.08
N LEU A 342 14.29 -0.70 -19.17
CA LEU A 342 14.01 0.32 -18.17
C LEU A 342 13.69 -0.29 -16.80
N SER A 343 12.89 -1.37 -16.78
CA SER A 343 12.62 -2.12 -15.55
C SER A 343 13.88 -2.78 -14.99
N LEU A 344 14.80 -3.26 -15.84
CA LEU A 344 16.08 -3.82 -15.38
C LEU A 344 16.92 -2.76 -14.66
N TYR A 345 17.10 -1.60 -15.27
CA TYR A 345 17.85 -0.50 -14.66
C TYR A 345 17.19 -0.03 -13.36
N PHE A 346 15.87 0.07 -13.36
CA PHE A 346 15.11 0.45 -12.17
C PHE A 346 15.28 -0.56 -11.02
N CYS A 347 15.14 -1.86 -11.30
CA CYS A 347 15.33 -2.92 -10.30
C CYS A 347 16.78 -3.01 -9.81
N THR A 348 17.75 -2.65 -10.66
CA THR A 348 19.18 -2.62 -10.28
C THR A 348 19.44 -1.59 -9.19
N ILE A 349 18.69 -0.49 -9.12
CA ILE A 349 18.80 0.48 -8.02
C ILE A 349 18.55 -0.21 -6.67
N SER A 350 17.48 -1.00 -6.57
CA SER A 350 17.19 -1.80 -5.36
C SER A 350 18.31 -2.79 -5.02
N ALA A 351 18.99 -3.35 -6.03
CA ALA A 351 20.14 -4.22 -5.81
C ALA A 351 21.40 -3.47 -5.35
N ILE A 352 21.64 -2.24 -5.86
CA ILE A 352 22.73 -1.37 -5.42
C ILE A 352 22.59 -1.03 -3.93
N PHE A 353 21.36 -0.77 -3.46
CA PHE A 353 21.06 -0.56 -2.05
C PHE A 353 20.98 -1.85 -1.21
N GLN A 354 21.45 -2.98 -1.75
CA GLN A 354 21.62 -4.25 -1.05
C GLN A 354 20.31 -4.81 -0.44
N ILE A 355 19.18 -4.59 -1.11
CA ILE A 355 17.92 -5.21 -0.70
C ILE A 355 18.02 -6.74 -0.89
N ASP A 356 17.56 -7.51 0.11
CA ASP A 356 17.55 -8.97 0.03
C ASP A 356 16.39 -9.46 -0.85
N PHE A 357 16.73 -10.20 -1.91
CA PHE A 357 15.77 -10.82 -2.83
C PHE A 357 15.58 -12.33 -2.58
N THR A 358 16.30 -12.91 -1.60
CA THR A 358 16.42 -14.37 -1.47
C THR A 358 15.31 -15.03 -0.65
N LEU A 359 14.55 -14.24 0.12
CA LEU A 359 13.56 -14.74 1.09
C LEU A 359 12.52 -15.69 0.48
N ALA A 360 11.87 -15.31 -0.63
CA ALA A 360 10.76 -16.10 -1.18
C ALA A 360 11.13 -17.03 -2.34
N PHE A 361 12.16 -16.66 -3.11
CA PHE A 361 12.55 -17.33 -4.37
C PHE A 361 14.05 -17.64 -4.46
N GLY A 362 14.80 -17.47 -3.36
CA GLY A 362 16.24 -17.71 -3.34
C GLY A 362 16.98 -16.87 -4.38
N LYS A 363 17.94 -17.49 -5.07
CA LYS A 363 18.79 -16.82 -6.07
C LYS A 363 18.00 -16.24 -7.27
N ALA A 364 16.80 -16.74 -7.54
CA ALA A 364 15.96 -16.27 -8.64
C ALA A 364 15.14 -15.02 -8.30
N GLY A 365 15.12 -14.56 -7.04
CA GLY A 365 14.25 -13.47 -6.60
C GLY A 365 14.45 -12.15 -7.35
N PHE A 366 15.69 -11.82 -7.72
CA PHE A 366 15.97 -10.63 -8.54
C PHE A 366 15.34 -10.72 -9.93
N ILE A 367 15.41 -11.89 -10.58
CA ILE A 367 14.82 -12.12 -11.90
C ILE A 367 13.29 -12.04 -11.81
N VAL A 368 12.70 -12.65 -10.77
CA VAL A 368 11.25 -12.57 -10.53
C VAL A 368 10.83 -11.11 -10.30
N TYR A 369 11.58 -10.36 -9.51
CA TYR A 369 11.35 -8.93 -9.30
C TYR A 369 11.40 -8.14 -10.59
N TRP A 370 12.45 -8.33 -11.39
CA TRP A 370 12.62 -7.66 -12.68
C TRP A 370 11.48 -7.98 -13.66
N MET A 371 11.14 -9.26 -13.86
CA MET A 371 10.05 -9.65 -14.76
C MET A 371 8.69 -9.16 -14.26
N THR A 372 8.47 -9.12 -12.95
CA THR A 372 7.27 -8.50 -12.36
C THR A 372 7.23 -7.01 -12.68
N MET A 373 8.34 -6.31 -12.49
CA MET A 373 8.46 -4.88 -12.77
C MET A 373 8.23 -4.56 -14.25
N TRP A 374 8.73 -5.40 -15.15
CA TRP A 374 8.47 -5.31 -16.57
C TRP A 374 6.98 -5.43 -16.90
N LEU A 375 6.27 -6.39 -16.29
CA LEU A 375 4.81 -6.51 -16.47
C LEU A 375 4.07 -5.28 -15.93
N VAL A 376 4.49 -4.76 -14.77
CA VAL A 376 3.92 -3.55 -14.17
C VAL A 376 4.10 -2.34 -15.08
N MET A 377 5.34 -2.08 -15.53
CA MET A 377 5.63 -0.97 -16.45
C MET A 377 4.89 -1.13 -17.78
N THR A 378 4.77 -2.34 -18.31
CA THR A 378 4.01 -2.60 -19.55
C THR A 378 2.51 -2.35 -19.36
N ALA A 379 1.94 -2.73 -18.20
CA ALA A 379 0.53 -2.52 -17.87
C ALA A 379 0.20 -1.02 -17.67
N VAL A 380 0.98 -0.30 -16.87
CA VAL A 380 0.71 1.14 -16.62
C VAL A 380 1.15 2.02 -17.79
N GLY A 381 2.29 1.70 -18.40
CA GLY A 381 2.85 2.43 -19.54
C GLY A 381 2.03 2.23 -20.81
N GLY A 382 1.47 1.04 -21.04
CA GLY A 382 0.54 0.80 -22.15
C GLY A 382 -0.75 1.63 -22.03
N ALA A 383 -1.24 1.85 -20.81
CA ALA A 383 -2.39 2.73 -20.58
C ALA A 383 -2.04 4.19 -20.87
N ASN A 384 -0.85 4.63 -20.44
CA ASN A 384 -0.32 5.94 -20.76
C ASN A 384 -0.18 6.14 -22.27
N GLU A 385 0.45 5.20 -22.98
CA GLU A 385 0.65 5.29 -24.43
C GLU A 385 -0.67 5.43 -25.19
N ASN A 386 -1.69 4.65 -24.80
CA ASN A 386 -3.02 4.70 -25.41
C ASN A 386 -3.69 6.07 -25.23
N VAL A 387 -3.67 6.62 -24.03
CA VAL A 387 -4.32 7.91 -23.76
C VAL A 387 -3.52 9.07 -24.35
N LEU A 388 -2.19 9.02 -24.31
CA LEU A 388 -1.33 10.05 -24.89
C LEU A 388 -1.53 10.16 -26.41
N ASN A 389 -1.71 9.04 -27.12
CA ASN A 389 -1.99 9.07 -28.56
C ASN A 389 -3.25 9.89 -28.90
N ILE A 390 -4.26 9.86 -28.03
CA ILE A 390 -5.50 10.62 -28.21
C ILE A 390 -5.30 12.07 -27.77
N LEU A 391 -4.75 12.30 -26.57
CA LEU A 391 -4.66 13.63 -25.97
C LEU A 391 -3.67 14.54 -26.70
N VAL A 392 -2.52 14.03 -27.13
CA VAL A 392 -1.53 14.85 -27.86
C VAL A 392 -2.11 15.35 -29.18
N ALA A 393 -2.91 14.53 -29.87
CA ALA A 393 -3.53 14.94 -31.13
C ALA A 393 -4.78 15.83 -30.94
N GLY A 394 -5.64 15.50 -29.98
CA GLY A 394 -6.91 16.19 -29.76
C GLY A 394 -6.82 17.38 -28.81
N TYR A 395 -6.38 17.13 -27.58
CA TYR A 395 -6.49 18.09 -26.46
C TYR A 395 -5.27 17.99 -25.53
N PRO A 396 -4.12 18.58 -25.91
CA PRO A 396 -2.86 18.44 -25.16
C PRO A 396 -2.93 19.03 -23.74
N GLU A 397 -3.83 19.99 -23.51
CA GLU A 397 -4.08 20.64 -22.21
C GLU A 397 -4.47 19.65 -21.10
N PHE A 398 -5.15 18.54 -21.44
CA PHE A 398 -5.58 17.54 -20.45
C PHE A 398 -4.54 16.46 -20.17
N LEU A 399 -3.36 16.51 -20.79
CA LEU A 399 -2.31 15.51 -20.58
C LEU A 399 -1.89 15.46 -19.11
N SER A 400 -1.57 16.61 -18.51
CA SER A 400 -1.18 16.70 -17.09
C SER A 400 -2.29 16.23 -16.15
N LEU A 401 -3.55 16.49 -16.50
CA LEU A 401 -4.72 16.03 -15.74
C LEU A 401 -4.84 14.50 -15.75
N TRP A 402 -4.66 13.88 -16.92
CA TRP A 402 -4.65 12.42 -17.05
C TRP A 402 -3.55 11.80 -16.20
N LEU A 403 -2.32 12.30 -16.32
CA LEU A 403 -1.17 11.76 -15.58
C LEU A 403 -1.40 11.81 -14.06
N MET A 404 -1.82 12.97 -13.56
CA MET A 404 -2.13 13.16 -12.15
C MET A 404 -3.22 12.19 -11.67
N SER A 405 -4.31 12.08 -12.45
CA SER A 405 -5.43 11.19 -12.13
C SER A 405 -5.02 9.72 -12.16
N TRP A 406 -4.26 9.31 -13.17
CA TRP A 406 -3.81 7.94 -13.35
C TRP A 406 -2.86 7.49 -12.23
N ILE A 407 -1.95 8.38 -11.81
CA ILE A 407 -1.09 8.15 -10.64
C ILE A 407 -1.96 8.00 -9.38
N ILE A 408 -2.82 8.97 -9.09
CA ILE A 408 -3.58 9.00 -7.84
C ILE A 408 -4.53 7.80 -7.74
N LEU A 409 -5.21 7.43 -8.83
CA LEU A 409 -6.07 6.24 -8.87
C LEU A 409 -5.28 4.95 -8.58
N ASN A 410 -4.06 4.82 -9.09
CA ASN A 410 -3.26 3.63 -8.87
C ASN A 410 -2.68 3.56 -7.44
N ILE A 411 -2.25 4.67 -6.86
CA ILE A 411 -1.60 4.67 -5.52
C ILE A 411 -2.61 4.60 -4.38
N SER A 412 -3.78 5.24 -4.51
CA SER A 412 -4.74 5.41 -3.41
C SER A 412 -5.15 4.09 -2.75
N PRO A 413 -5.45 3.00 -3.49
CA PRO A 413 -5.79 1.73 -2.87
C PRO A 413 -4.57 0.84 -2.53
N SER A 414 -3.34 1.23 -2.90
CA SER A 414 -2.17 0.34 -2.91
C SER A 414 -1.34 0.33 -1.63
N PHE A 415 -1.25 1.47 -0.93
CA PHE A 415 -0.36 1.60 0.24
C PHE A 415 -1.00 1.23 1.57
N TYR A 416 -2.33 1.18 1.63
CA TYR A 416 -3.06 0.88 2.85
C TYR A 416 -3.83 -0.42 2.70
N PRO A 417 -3.95 -1.22 3.77
CA PRO A 417 -4.70 -2.46 3.72
C PRO A 417 -6.18 -2.17 3.43
N MET A 418 -6.75 -2.87 2.44
CA MET A 418 -8.15 -2.70 2.01
C MET A 418 -9.20 -2.85 3.12
N VAL A 419 -8.82 -3.53 4.20
CA VAL A 419 -9.65 -3.71 5.39
C VAL A 419 -9.83 -2.41 6.17
N LEU A 420 -8.85 -1.50 6.12
CA LEU A 420 -8.87 -0.20 6.78
C LEU A 420 -9.49 0.90 5.92
N THR A 421 -9.85 0.62 4.67
CA THR A 421 -10.38 1.60 3.72
C THR A 421 -11.88 1.44 3.49
N SER A 422 -12.51 2.49 2.95
CA SER A 422 -13.89 2.42 2.44
C SER A 422 -14.02 1.37 1.33
N ASN A 423 -15.22 0.80 1.16
CA ASN A 423 -15.49 -0.16 0.08
C ASN A 423 -15.32 0.46 -1.31
N PHE A 424 -15.38 1.79 -1.43
CA PHE A 424 -15.06 2.52 -2.66
C PHE A 424 -13.68 2.12 -3.20
N TYR A 425 -12.66 2.00 -2.34
CA TYR A 425 -11.28 1.71 -2.76
C TYR A 425 -11.06 0.30 -3.28
N ARG A 426 -12.07 -0.59 -3.23
CA ARG A 426 -11.97 -1.95 -3.78
C ARG A 426 -11.72 -1.99 -5.28
N TYR A 427 -11.92 -0.88 -6.01
CA TYR A 427 -11.45 -0.77 -7.39
C TYR A 427 -9.94 -1.05 -7.50
N GLY A 428 -9.15 -0.86 -6.44
CA GLY A 428 -7.74 -1.19 -6.43
C GLY A 428 -7.41 -2.63 -6.82
N TYR A 429 -8.32 -3.60 -6.57
CA TYR A 429 -8.10 -4.98 -7.03
C TYR A 429 -7.91 -5.10 -8.55
N MET A 430 -8.50 -4.18 -9.33
CA MET A 430 -8.30 -4.12 -10.78
C MET A 430 -7.08 -3.28 -11.18
N MET A 431 -6.51 -2.47 -10.28
CA MET A 431 -5.44 -1.54 -10.62
C MET A 431 -4.06 -2.23 -10.66
N PRO A 432 -3.19 -1.90 -11.63
CA PRO A 432 -1.86 -2.52 -11.73
C PRO A 432 -1.01 -2.37 -10.46
N LEU A 433 -0.94 -1.18 -9.86
CA LEU A 433 -0.05 -0.92 -8.72
C LEU A 433 -0.44 -1.72 -7.46
N TYR A 434 -1.73 -1.91 -7.20
CA TYR A 434 -2.19 -2.69 -6.05
C TYR A 434 -1.68 -4.14 -6.15
N ASN A 435 -1.81 -4.71 -7.34
CA ASN A 435 -1.34 -6.06 -7.65
C ASN A 435 0.19 -6.15 -7.61
N ALA A 436 0.89 -5.09 -8.05
CA ALA A 436 2.35 -4.99 -7.96
C ALA A 436 2.83 -5.00 -6.50
N VAL A 437 2.25 -4.18 -5.62
CA VAL A 437 2.61 -4.15 -4.19
C VAL A 437 2.43 -5.53 -3.56
N ALA A 438 1.30 -6.20 -3.83
CA ALA A 438 1.04 -7.53 -3.30
C ALA A 438 2.08 -8.56 -3.78
N LEU A 439 2.49 -8.51 -5.05
CA LEU A 439 3.56 -9.36 -5.58
C LEU A 439 4.93 -9.05 -4.96
N PHE A 440 5.25 -7.77 -4.78
CA PHE A 440 6.51 -7.36 -4.15
C PHE A 440 6.60 -7.77 -2.69
N LYS A 441 5.50 -7.69 -1.94
CA LYS A 441 5.44 -8.23 -0.57
C LYS A 441 5.78 -9.73 -0.56
N VAL A 442 5.28 -10.50 -1.52
CA VAL A 442 5.66 -11.92 -1.66
C VAL A 442 7.15 -12.06 -1.95
N ILE A 443 7.70 -11.32 -2.92
CA ILE A 443 9.10 -11.43 -3.33
C ILE A 443 10.08 -11.06 -2.20
N PHE A 444 9.83 -9.93 -1.52
CA PHE A 444 10.75 -9.36 -0.54
C PHE A 444 10.55 -9.85 0.89
N LEU A 445 9.36 -10.32 1.23
CA LEU A 445 8.99 -10.65 2.62
C LEU A 445 8.45 -12.08 2.77
N ASP A 446 8.35 -12.85 1.69
CA ASP A 446 7.86 -14.23 1.67
C ASP A 446 6.47 -14.42 2.31
N VAL A 447 5.60 -13.42 2.16
CA VAL A 447 4.19 -13.51 2.58
C VAL A 447 3.40 -14.51 1.71
N SER A 448 2.13 -14.72 2.03
CA SER A 448 1.25 -15.68 1.35
C SER A 448 1.31 -15.63 -0.18
N LYS A 449 1.58 -16.78 -0.81
CA LYS A 449 1.57 -16.92 -2.28
C LYS A 449 0.17 -17.11 -2.87
N ARG A 450 -0.87 -17.19 -2.02
CA ARG A 450 -2.26 -17.50 -2.39
C ARG A 450 -2.82 -16.61 -3.51
N ASN A 451 -2.57 -15.31 -3.42
CA ASN A 451 -3.12 -14.31 -4.35
C ASN A 451 -2.21 -14.02 -5.56
N MET A 452 -1.03 -14.64 -5.63
CA MET A 452 -0.01 -14.35 -6.64
C MET A 452 -0.53 -14.57 -8.07
N GLY A 453 -1.24 -15.67 -8.32
CA GLY A 453 -1.81 -15.97 -9.64
C GLY A 453 -2.83 -14.94 -10.11
N ARG A 454 -3.72 -14.48 -9.21
CA ARG A 454 -4.69 -13.41 -9.51
C ARG A 454 -3.98 -12.11 -9.85
N ASN A 455 -2.96 -11.74 -9.05
CA ASN A 455 -2.25 -10.48 -9.22
C ASN A 455 -1.51 -10.41 -10.57
N TYR A 456 -0.81 -11.49 -10.97
CA TYR A 456 -0.23 -11.56 -12.32
C TYR A 456 -1.30 -11.58 -13.42
N GLY A 457 -2.41 -12.29 -13.20
CA GLY A 457 -3.54 -12.31 -14.13
C GLY A 457 -4.08 -10.92 -14.43
N VAL A 458 -4.21 -10.05 -13.41
CA VAL A 458 -4.66 -8.66 -13.61
C VAL A 458 -3.64 -7.84 -14.39
N LEU A 459 -2.33 -7.98 -14.10
CA LEU A 459 -1.29 -7.29 -14.86
C LEU A 459 -1.31 -7.68 -16.34
N ILE A 460 -1.41 -8.98 -16.63
CA ILE A 460 -1.49 -9.50 -17.99
C ILE A 460 -2.78 -9.03 -18.67
N ALA A 461 -3.92 -9.01 -17.97
CA ALA A 461 -5.18 -8.50 -18.51
C ALA A 461 -5.06 -7.04 -18.96
N TRP A 462 -4.37 -6.19 -18.19
CA TRP A 462 -4.07 -4.82 -18.60
C TRP A 462 -3.16 -4.73 -19.82
N ILE A 463 -2.12 -5.56 -19.90
CA ILE A 463 -1.23 -5.60 -21.07
C ILE A 463 -2.01 -5.97 -22.33
N VAL A 464 -2.85 -7.00 -22.25
CA VAL A 464 -3.71 -7.44 -23.36
C VAL A 464 -4.70 -6.34 -23.74
N LEU A 465 -5.40 -5.76 -22.76
CA LEU A 465 -6.33 -4.66 -23.00
C LEU A 465 -5.65 -3.47 -23.71
N ASN A 466 -4.50 -3.04 -23.20
CA ASN A 466 -3.75 -1.94 -23.80
C ASN A 466 -3.26 -2.25 -25.21
N SER A 467 -2.83 -3.49 -25.46
CA SER A 467 -2.39 -3.92 -26.79
C SER A 467 -3.53 -3.96 -27.80
N VAL A 468 -4.74 -4.35 -27.38
CA VAL A 468 -5.96 -4.34 -28.20
C VAL A 468 -6.45 -2.90 -28.46
N LEU A 469 -6.32 -2.00 -27.49
CA LEU A 469 -6.71 -0.61 -27.62
C LEU A 469 -5.75 0.21 -28.50
N LEU A 470 -4.46 -0.13 -28.53
CA LEU A 470 -3.42 0.57 -29.30
C LEU A 470 -3.80 0.88 -30.77
N PRO A 471 -4.25 -0.08 -31.60
CA PRO A 471 -4.66 0.22 -32.97
C PRO A 471 -5.84 1.19 -33.06
N ILE A 472 -6.74 1.19 -32.07
CA ILE A 472 -7.91 2.07 -32.03
C ILE A 472 -7.47 3.49 -31.65
N THR A 473 -6.61 3.63 -30.64
CA THR A 473 -6.14 4.93 -30.16
C THR A 473 -5.26 5.64 -31.17
N ILE A 474 -4.42 4.91 -31.91
CA ILE A 474 -3.60 5.48 -33.00
C ILE A 474 -4.51 6.03 -34.11
N LYS A 475 -5.51 5.26 -34.55
CA LYS A 475 -6.47 5.72 -35.59
C LYS A 475 -7.27 6.94 -35.14
N LEU A 476 -7.71 6.97 -33.88
CA LEU A 476 -8.40 8.12 -33.31
C LEU A 476 -7.48 9.35 -33.24
N GLY A 477 -6.22 9.17 -32.84
CA GLY A 477 -5.22 10.23 -32.84
C GLY A 477 -5.01 10.82 -34.25
N GLU A 478 -4.88 9.98 -35.28
CA GLU A 478 -4.78 10.45 -36.66
C GLU A 478 -6.03 11.23 -37.11
N TYR A 479 -7.23 10.75 -36.74
CA TYR A 479 -8.48 11.45 -37.04
C TYR A 479 -8.53 12.84 -36.40
N PHE A 480 -8.17 12.97 -35.13
CA PHE A 480 -8.14 14.27 -34.45
C PHE A 480 -7.09 15.21 -35.04
N ARG A 481 -5.93 14.68 -35.45
CA ARG A 481 -4.90 15.47 -36.12
C ARG A 481 -5.40 16.04 -37.45
N LYS A 482 -6.06 15.21 -38.27
CA LYS A 482 -6.64 15.63 -39.56
C LYS A 482 -7.81 16.61 -39.46
N LYS A 483 -8.49 16.67 -38.31
CA LYS A 483 -9.58 17.63 -38.08
C LYS A 483 -9.05 19.01 -37.67
N ARG A 484 -7.80 19.07 -37.23
CA ARG A 484 -7.17 20.27 -36.64
C ARG A 484 -6.19 20.95 -37.59
N ALA A 485 -5.52 20.15 -38.45
CA ALA A 485 -5.01 20.63 -39.74
C ALA A 485 -6.21 20.95 -40.64
#